data_AF-A0A7Y4L534-F1
#
_entry.id   AF-A0A7Y4L534-F1
#
_cell.length_a   1.000
_cell.length_b   1.000
_cell.length_c   1.000
_cell.angle_alpha   90.00
_cell.angle_beta   90.00
_cell.angle_gamma   90.00
#
_symmetry.space_group_name_H-M   'P 1'
#
loop_
_entity.id
_entity.type
_entity.pdbx_description
1 polymer ?
#
loop_
_entity_poly.entity_id
_entity_poly.type
_entity_poly.pdbx_seq_one_letter_code
_entity_poly.pdbx_strand_id
1 'polypeptide(L)'
;MRSRWAASRRTIVTVVSYGLLGLAFVLGVIWFFWPENSRWEPAVNSLTLVAGLAGIFVERLTAEAERRTEVLRAVARELQENTRLLDDDRFSPQAPNTRQVYPRLVVSAVDSALGSGAIGLHRDAELVSMLHRWRDTVHLFNRRLDLTEISTFSASASAVELAAFHRALHRPDSFFAVTRKQLTDLIPKVPQV
;
A
#
# COMPACT_ATOMS: atom_id res chain seq x y z
N MET A 1 -17.85 3.66 14.98
CA MET A 1 -18.08 2.52 15.88
C MET A 1 -17.44 1.19 15.45
N ARG A 2 -17.26 0.88 14.15
CA ARG A 2 -16.67 -0.40 13.69
C ARG A 2 -15.14 -0.54 13.83
N SER A 3 -14.37 0.56 13.89
CA SER A 3 -12.89 0.46 14.06
C SER A 3 -12.46 0.09 15.49
N ARG A 4 -13.21 0.49 16.52
CA ARG A 4 -13.01 0.05 17.91
C ARG A 4 -13.17 -1.46 18.06
N TRP A 5 -14.06 -2.08 17.29
CA TRP A 5 -14.27 -3.53 17.29
C TRP A 5 -13.07 -4.30 16.73
N ALA A 6 -12.43 -3.82 15.67
CA ALA A 6 -11.26 -4.49 15.09
C ALA A 6 -10.02 -4.37 15.99
N ALA A 7 -9.82 -3.19 16.61
CA ALA A 7 -8.76 -2.97 17.58
C ALA A 7 -8.99 -3.82 18.85
N SER A 8 -10.21 -3.80 19.41
CA SER A 8 -10.58 -4.66 20.53
C SER A 8 -10.43 -6.14 20.20
N ARG A 9 -10.77 -6.61 18.99
CA ARG A 9 -10.56 -8.01 18.60
C ARG A 9 -9.09 -8.39 18.59
N ARG A 10 -8.21 -7.52 18.10
CA ARG A 10 -6.76 -7.74 18.08
C ARG A 10 -6.22 -7.81 19.51
N THR A 11 -6.61 -6.87 20.38
CA THR A 11 -6.25 -6.88 21.80
C THR A 11 -6.81 -8.10 22.53
N ILE A 12 -8.05 -8.49 22.27
CA ILE A 12 -8.68 -9.67 22.88
C ILE A 12 -7.96 -10.94 22.44
N VAL A 13 -7.66 -11.11 21.14
CA VAL A 13 -6.93 -12.29 20.65
C VAL A 13 -5.52 -12.32 21.24
N THR A 14 -4.82 -11.20 21.27
CA THR A 14 -3.48 -11.11 21.88
C THR A 14 -3.51 -11.40 23.37
N VAL A 15 -4.45 -10.84 24.13
CA VAL A 15 -4.62 -11.06 25.57
C VAL A 15 -5.04 -12.50 25.86
N VAL A 16 -5.91 -13.08 25.04
CA VAL A 16 -6.34 -14.48 25.18
C VAL A 16 -5.19 -15.43 24.86
N SER A 17 -4.44 -15.19 23.79
CA SER A 17 -3.28 -16.02 23.42
C SER A 17 -2.17 -15.94 24.46
N TYR A 18 -1.75 -14.73 24.87
CA TYR A 18 -0.72 -14.58 25.92
C TYR A 18 -1.22 -15.00 27.30
N GLY A 19 -2.51 -14.81 27.59
CA GLY A 19 -3.14 -15.28 28.83
C GLY A 19 -3.19 -16.81 28.91
N LEU A 20 -3.56 -17.49 27.83
CA LEU A 20 -3.52 -18.96 27.73
C LEU A 20 -2.08 -19.48 27.81
N LEU A 21 -1.11 -18.79 27.19
CA LEU A 21 0.31 -19.16 27.25
C LEU A 21 0.86 -19.01 28.68
N GLY A 22 0.53 -17.90 29.35
CA GLY A 22 0.92 -17.66 30.75
C GLY A 22 0.28 -18.65 31.71
N LEU A 23 -1.02 -18.96 31.51
CA LEU A 23 -1.71 -19.99 32.27
C LEU A 23 -1.05 -21.37 32.06
N ALA A 24 -0.63 -21.66 30.83
CA ALA A 24 0.05 -22.90 30.50
C ALA A 24 1.42 -23.03 31.17
N PHE A 25 2.18 -21.94 31.20
CA PHE A 25 3.44 -21.87 31.90
C PHE A 25 3.27 -22.09 33.42
N VAL A 26 2.30 -21.42 34.03
CA VAL A 26 2.01 -21.55 35.47
C VAL A 26 1.59 -22.99 35.82
N LEU A 27 0.73 -23.61 35.01
CA LEU A 27 0.33 -25.00 35.21
C LEU A 27 1.50 -25.99 35.05
N GLY A 28 2.43 -25.73 34.12
CA GLY A 28 3.65 -26.51 33.95
C GLY A 28 4.62 -26.38 35.13
N VAL A 29 4.77 -25.17 35.67
CA VAL A 29 5.59 -24.92 36.88
C VAL A 29 4.97 -25.62 38.09
N ILE A 30 3.64 -25.53 38.28
CA ILE A 30 2.94 -26.21 39.38
C ILE A 30 3.12 -27.74 39.29
N TRP A 31 3.06 -28.31 38.08
CA TRP A 31 3.28 -29.74 37.86
C TRP A 31 4.71 -30.18 38.21
N PHE A 32 5.72 -29.38 37.84
CA PHE A 32 7.12 -29.65 38.16
C PHE A 32 7.37 -29.78 39.67
N PHE A 33 6.60 -29.07 40.50
CA PHE A 33 6.69 -29.14 41.96
C PHE A 33 5.81 -30.23 42.60
N TRP A 34 4.89 -30.90 41.86
CA TRP A 34 3.98 -31.93 42.40
C TRP A 34 3.83 -33.16 41.46
N PRO A 35 4.87 -34.02 41.36
CA PRO A 35 4.92 -35.12 40.38
C PRO A 35 4.08 -36.36 40.72
N GLU A 36 3.57 -36.51 41.96
CA GLU A 36 2.90 -37.75 42.41
C GLU A 36 1.46 -37.95 41.88
N ASN A 37 0.94 -37.01 41.08
CA ASN A 37 -0.46 -37.01 40.65
C ASN A 37 -0.57 -37.25 39.13
N SER A 38 -0.65 -38.53 38.73
CA SER A 38 -0.66 -39.01 37.32
C SER A 38 -1.77 -38.43 36.43
N ARG A 39 -2.79 -37.78 37.01
CA ARG A 39 -3.90 -37.15 36.29
C ARG A 39 -3.51 -35.90 35.48
N TRP A 40 -2.32 -35.35 35.70
CA TRP A 40 -1.89 -34.09 35.08
C TRP A 40 -1.08 -34.27 33.78
N GLU A 41 -0.53 -35.45 33.54
CA GLU A 41 0.25 -35.76 32.33
C GLU A 41 -0.53 -35.51 31.02
N PRO A 42 -1.83 -35.88 30.90
CA PRO A 42 -2.63 -35.58 29.70
C PRO A 42 -2.94 -34.09 29.56
N ALA A 43 -3.10 -33.38 30.68
CA ALA A 43 -3.40 -31.96 30.69
C ALA A 43 -2.21 -31.13 30.18
N VAL A 44 -0.99 -31.43 30.64
CA VAL A 44 0.24 -30.72 30.22
C VAL A 44 0.56 -30.97 28.75
N ASN A 45 0.43 -32.20 28.27
CA ASN A 45 0.62 -32.53 26.85
C ASN A 45 -0.41 -31.84 25.95
N SER A 46 -1.69 -31.82 26.35
CA SER A 46 -2.74 -31.12 25.60
C SER A 46 -2.48 -29.62 25.56
N LEU A 47 -2.01 -29.03 26.65
CA LEU A 47 -1.68 -27.60 26.75
C LEU A 47 -0.51 -27.22 25.85
N THR A 48 0.50 -28.09 25.75
CA THR A 48 1.68 -27.88 24.90
C THR A 48 1.28 -27.91 23.43
N LEU A 49 0.38 -28.82 23.04
CA LEU A 49 -0.21 -28.85 21.71
C LEU A 49 -1.02 -27.58 21.40
N VAL A 50 -1.84 -27.11 22.35
CA VAL A 50 -2.61 -25.87 22.18
C VAL A 50 -1.69 -24.65 22.10
N ALA A 51 -0.62 -24.58 22.90
CA ALA A 51 0.36 -23.51 22.85
C ALA A 51 1.12 -23.50 21.51
N GLY A 52 1.55 -24.66 21.02
CA GLY A 52 2.20 -24.80 19.70
C GLY A 52 1.27 -24.38 18.56
N LEU A 53 -0.01 -24.81 18.60
CA LEU A 53 -1.01 -24.41 17.62
C LEU A 53 -1.29 -22.90 17.67
N ALA A 54 -1.42 -22.33 18.87
CA ALA A 54 -1.62 -20.90 19.07
C ALA A 54 -0.43 -20.07 18.56
N GLY A 55 0.80 -20.54 18.74
CA GLY A 55 2.02 -19.92 18.21
C GLY A 55 1.96 -19.76 16.69
N ILE A 56 1.54 -20.80 15.96
CA ILE A 56 1.37 -20.76 14.51
C ILE A 56 0.36 -19.68 14.10
N PHE A 57 -0.78 -19.57 14.80
CA PHE A 57 -1.77 -18.55 14.49
C PHE A 57 -1.26 -17.13 14.77
N VAL A 58 -0.48 -16.93 15.85
CA VAL A 58 0.13 -15.64 16.15
C VAL A 58 1.12 -15.24 15.05
N GLU A 59 2.04 -16.13 14.67
CA GLU A 59 3.00 -15.90 13.59
C GLU A 59 2.33 -15.57 12.26
N ARG A 60 1.24 -16.27 11.93
CA ARG A 60 0.46 -16.00 10.71
C ARG A 60 -0.19 -14.62 10.76
N LEU A 61 -0.74 -14.22 11.89
CA LEU A 61 -1.38 -12.91 12.05
C LEU A 61 -0.37 -11.76 12.09
N THR A 62 0.81 -11.96 12.68
CA THR A 62 1.89 -10.96 12.65
C THR A 62 2.47 -10.84 11.25
N ALA A 63 2.77 -11.95 10.57
CA ALA A 63 3.28 -11.94 9.20
C ALA A 63 2.32 -11.24 8.22
N GLU A 64 1.01 -11.48 8.33
CA GLU A 64 0.02 -10.82 7.47
C GLU A 64 -0.06 -9.30 7.75
N ALA A 65 0.03 -8.91 9.03
CA ALA A 65 0.01 -7.51 9.41
C ALA A 65 1.28 -6.75 8.97
N GLU A 66 2.45 -7.40 9.08
CA GLU A 66 3.73 -6.88 8.60
C GLU A 66 3.71 -6.72 7.08
N ARG A 67 3.26 -7.76 6.36
CA ARG A 67 3.12 -7.74 4.90
C ARG A 67 2.22 -6.61 4.43
N ARG A 68 1.05 -6.41 5.05
CA ARG A 68 0.16 -5.29 4.73
C ARG A 68 0.86 -3.94 4.94
N THR A 69 1.60 -3.79 6.03
CA THR A 69 2.28 -2.52 6.36
C THR A 69 3.38 -2.21 5.36
N GLU A 70 4.17 -3.22 4.98
CA GLU A 70 5.25 -3.07 4.00
C GLU A 70 4.71 -2.69 2.61
N VAL A 71 3.63 -3.35 2.17
CA VAL A 71 2.96 -3.03 0.90
C VAL A 71 2.44 -1.59 0.89
N LEU A 72 1.76 -1.15 1.94
CA LEU A 72 1.25 0.23 2.02
C LEU A 72 2.38 1.26 2.06
N ARG A 73 3.49 0.95 2.74
CA ARG A 73 4.69 1.80 2.74
C ARG A 73 5.34 1.88 1.36
N ALA A 74 5.40 0.78 0.62
CA ALA A 74 5.89 0.77 -0.76
C ALA A 74 5.02 1.65 -1.67
N VAL A 75 3.69 1.53 -1.57
CA VAL A 75 2.74 2.38 -2.31
C VAL A 75 2.92 3.85 -1.93
N ALA A 76 3.01 4.19 -0.64
CA ALA A 76 3.19 5.56 -0.18
C ALA A 76 4.47 6.20 -0.75
N ARG A 77 5.59 5.46 -0.74
CA ARG A 77 6.86 5.91 -1.33
C ARG A 77 6.73 6.13 -2.84
N GLU A 78 6.07 5.25 -3.55
CA GLU A 78 5.84 5.40 -5.00
C GLU A 78 4.98 6.64 -5.32
N LEU A 79 3.93 6.90 -4.53
CA LEU A 79 3.10 8.11 -4.72
C LEU A 79 3.89 9.39 -4.42
N GLN A 80 4.76 9.38 -3.41
CA GLN A 80 5.67 10.50 -3.15
C GLN A 80 6.67 10.70 -4.29
N GLU A 81 7.22 9.62 -4.83
CA GLU A 81 8.13 9.69 -5.98
C GLU A 81 7.42 10.26 -7.21
N ASN A 82 6.19 9.80 -7.49
CA ASN A 82 5.37 10.38 -8.55
C ASN A 82 5.05 11.86 -8.33
N THR A 83 4.97 12.31 -7.08
CA THR A 83 4.81 13.74 -6.77
C THR A 83 6.05 14.51 -7.22
N ARG A 84 7.24 14.00 -6.88
CA ARG A 84 8.51 14.60 -7.32
C ARG A 84 8.65 14.62 -8.85
N LEU A 85 8.22 13.56 -9.53
CA LEU A 85 8.24 13.50 -10.99
C LEU A 85 7.29 14.51 -11.64
N LEU A 86 6.12 14.78 -11.02
CA LEU A 86 5.19 15.82 -11.49
C LEU A 86 5.65 17.25 -11.14
N ASP A 87 6.51 17.40 -10.14
CA ASP A 87 7.13 18.67 -9.76
C ASP A 87 8.43 18.96 -10.56
N ASP A 88 8.80 18.10 -11.52
CA ASP A 88 9.94 18.32 -12.42
C ASP A 88 9.78 19.62 -13.23
N ASP A 89 10.88 20.37 -13.39
CA ASP A 89 10.92 21.64 -14.13
C ASP A 89 10.38 21.53 -15.56
N ARG A 90 10.43 20.35 -16.18
CA ARG A 90 9.86 20.09 -17.51
C ARG A 90 8.35 20.27 -17.55
N PHE A 91 7.66 20.04 -16.43
CA PHE A 91 6.23 20.30 -16.27
C PHE A 91 5.94 21.70 -15.73
N SER A 92 6.95 22.57 -15.60
CA SER A 92 6.73 23.96 -15.21
C SER A 92 6.11 24.76 -16.37
N PRO A 93 5.19 25.70 -16.10
CA PRO A 93 4.72 26.66 -17.10
C PRO A 93 5.87 27.47 -17.73
N GLN A 94 6.98 27.64 -17.01
CA GLN A 94 8.17 28.36 -17.48
C GLN A 94 9.15 27.46 -18.27
N ALA A 95 8.83 26.17 -18.45
CA ALA A 95 9.69 25.28 -19.20
C ALA A 95 9.89 25.80 -20.64
N PRO A 96 11.10 25.63 -21.22
CA PRO A 96 11.33 26.02 -22.59
C PRO A 96 10.37 25.29 -23.54
N ASN A 97 9.77 26.02 -24.48
CA ASN A 97 9.04 25.44 -25.62
C ASN A 97 10.04 24.80 -26.61
N THR A 98 10.73 23.76 -26.16
CA THR A 98 11.67 22.96 -26.96
C THR A 98 11.27 21.49 -26.90
N ARG A 99 11.82 20.69 -27.82
CA ARG A 99 11.57 19.24 -27.81
C ARG A 99 12.19 18.64 -26.55
N GLN A 100 11.36 18.09 -25.68
CA GLN A 100 11.79 17.51 -24.41
C GLN A 100 11.08 16.19 -24.14
N VAL A 101 11.77 15.30 -23.44
CA VAL A 101 11.24 14.02 -22.97
C VAL A 101 10.74 14.20 -21.55
N TYR A 102 9.49 13.88 -21.27
CA TYR A 102 8.89 14.03 -19.96
C TYR A 102 9.14 12.78 -19.09
N PRO A 103 9.39 12.92 -17.78
CA PRO A 103 9.52 11.77 -16.92
C PRO A 103 8.18 11.00 -16.84
N ARG A 104 8.28 9.67 -16.74
CA ARG A 104 7.12 8.77 -16.69
C ARG A 104 6.75 8.45 -15.25
N LEU A 105 5.47 8.43 -14.95
CA LEU A 105 4.97 8.03 -13.63
C LEU A 105 5.06 6.50 -13.47
N VAL A 106 5.30 6.06 -12.25
CA VAL A 106 5.53 4.65 -11.89
C VAL A 106 4.31 4.11 -11.12
N VAL A 107 3.93 2.86 -11.39
CA VAL A 107 2.79 2.16 -10.74
C VAL A 107 3.14 0.74 -10.27
N SER A 108 4.42 0.43 -10.13
CA SER A 108 4.90 -0.93 -9.83
C SER A 108 4.48 -1.41 -8.44
N ALA A 109 4.62 -0.56 -7.42
CA ALA A 109 4.19 -0.84 -6.06
C ALA A 109 2.66 -0.90 -5.97
N VAL A 110 1.95 -0.01 -6.69
CA VAL A 110 0.49 -0.04 -6.80
C VAL A 110 0.00 -1.35 -7.43
N ASP A 111 0.58 -1.79 -8.54
CA ASP A 111 0.22 -3.04 -9.21
C ASP A 111 0.49 -4.26 -8.33
N SER A 112 1.64 -4.27 -7.66
CA SER A 112 1.98 -5.31 -6.68
C SER A 112 1.00 -5.33 -5.51
N ALA A 113 0.59 -4.15 -5.02
CA ALA A 113 -0.37 -4.04 -3.93
C ALA A 113 -1.77 -4.54 -4.32
N LEU A 114 -2.23 -4.20 -5.53
CA LEU A 114 -3.52 -4.65 -6.07
C LEU A 114 -3.52 -6.16 -6.37
N GLY A 115 -2.39 -6.73 -6.84
CA GLY A 115 -2.27 -8.15 -7.16
C GLY A 115 -1.98 -9.07 -5.97
N SER A 116 -1.33 -8.56 -4.91
CA SER A 116 -0.88 -9.38 -3.77
C SER A 116 -1.97 -9.80 -2.80
N GLY A 117 -3.14 -9.15 -2.83
CA GLY A 117 -4.22 -9.36 -1.85
C GLY A 117 -3.92 -8.87 -0.43
N ALA A 118 -2.75 -8.28 -0.19
CA ALA A 118 -2.34 -7.77 1.13
C ALA A 118 -3.19 -6.57 1.59
N ILE A 119 -3.81 -5.86 0.64
CA ILE A 119 -4.83 -4.85 0.90
C ILE A 119 -6.19 -5.55 0.90
N GLY A 120 -6.79 -5.68 2.08
CA GLY A 120 -8.02 -6.46 2.25
C GLY A 120 -9.20 -5.82 1.51
N LEU A 121 -9.69 -6.50 0.48
CA LEU A 121 -10.80 -6.07 -0.41
C LEU A 121 -12.02 -5.48 0.31
N HIS A 122 -12.38 -6.02 1.49
CA HIS A 122 -13.56 -5.58 2.25
C HIS A 122 -13.28 -4.43 3.21
N ARG A 123 -12.06 -4.35 3.78
CA ARG A 123 -11.69 -3.34 4.77
C ARG A 123 -11.21 -2.06 4.10
N ASP A 124 -10.51 -2.22 2.99
CA ASP A 124 -9.79 -1.16 2.28
C ASP A 124 -10.41 -0.92 0.88
N ALA A 125 -11.69 -1.26 0.68
CA ALA A 125 -12.39 -1.20 -0.61
C ALA A 125 -12.29 0.17 -1.30
N GLU A 126 -12.45 1.25 -0.52
CA GLU A 126 -12.32 2.62 -1.02
C GLU A 126 -10.90 2.90 -1.53
N LEU A 127 -9.89 2.52 -0.74
CA LEU A 127 -8.48 2.69 -1.10
C LEU A 127 -8.13 1.89 -2.37
N VAL A 128 -8.55 0.62 -2.44
CA VAL A 128 -8.36 -0.23 -3.62
C VAL A 128 -8.99 0.42 -4.86
N SER A 129 -10.21 0.94 -4.73
CA SER A 129 -10.90 1.64 -5.82
C SER A 129 -10.14 2.90 -6.26
N MET A 130 -9.59 3.68 -5.32
CA MET A 130 -8.77 4.84 -5.64
C MET A 130 -7.45 4.47 -6.31
N LEU A 131 -6.79 3.39 -5.86
CA LEU A 131 -5.55 2.87 -6.43
C LEU A 131 -5.75 2.36 -7.86
N HIS A 132 -6.86 1.66 -8.14
CA HIS A 132 -7.21 1.28 -9.51
C HIS A 132 -7.39 2.50 -10.41
N ARG A 133 -8.16 3.50 -9.97
CA ARG A 133 -8.33 4.75 -10.73
C ARG A 133 -7.01 5.48 -10.95
N TRP A 134 -6.12 5.47 -9.96
CA TRP A 134 -4.80 6.08 -10.07
C TRP A 134 -3.95 5.37 -11.12
N ARG A 135 -3.86 4.04 -11.05
CA ARG A 135 -3.16 3.21 -12.03
C ARG A 135 -3.63 3.49 -13.45
N ASP A 136 -4.94 3.48 -13.67
CA ASP A 136 -5.52 3.71 -15.00
C ASP A 136 -5.22 5.14 -15.51
N THR A 137 -5.22 6.12 -14.61
CA THR A 137 -4.86 7.51 -14.94
C THR A 137 -3.39 7.66 -15.30
N VAL A 138 -2.49 7.00 -14.58
CA VAL A 138 -1.05 6.99 -14.90
C VAL A 138 -0.80 6.35 -16.26
N HIS A 139 -1.43 5.22 -16.57
CA HIS A 139 -1.26 4.60 -17.89
C HIS A 139 -1.73 5.53 -19.03
N LEU A 140 -2.87 6.19 -18.86
CA LEU A 140 -3.37 7.17 -19.83
C LEU A 140 -2.45 8.39 -19.93
N PHE A 141 -1.89 8.86 -18.82
CA PHE A 141 -0.97 9.99 -18.77
C PHE A 141 0.32 9.66 -19.53
N ASN A 142 0.98 8.56 -19.17
CA ASN A 142 2.21 8.11 -19.83
C ASN A 142 2.00 7.88 -21.33
N ARG A 143 0.89 7.23 -21.71
CA ARG A 143 0.56 7.00 -23.13
C ARG A 143 0.36 8.31 -23.91
N ARG A 144 -0.25 9.32 -23.30
CA ARG A 144 -0.42 10.64 -23.94
C ARG A 144 0.90 11.35 -24.10
N LEU A 145 1.79 11.26 -23.12
CA LEU A 145 3.15 11.78 -23.25
C LEU A 145 3.91 11.06 -24.37
N ASP A 146 3.85 9.73 -24.44
CA ASP A 146 4.48 8.96 -25.52
C ASP A 146 4.00 9.43 -26.91
N LEU A 147 2.67 9.53 -27.10
CA LEU A 147 2.09 9.98 -28.38
C LEU A 147 2.52 11.40 -28.74
N THR A 148 2.59 12.29 -27.74
CA THR A 148 3.00 13.68 -27.97
C THR A 148 4.48 13.78 -28.27
N GLU A 149 5.33 13.04 -27.57
CA GLU A 149 6.76 13.02 -27.84
C GLU A 149 7.02 12.47 -29.25
N ILE A 150 6.38 11.35 -29.62
CA ILE A 150 6.48 10.81 -30.99
C ILE A 150 6.06 11.84 -32.04
N SER A 151 4.94 12.55 -31.83
CA SER A 151 4.49 13.57 -32.78
C SER A 151 5.46 14.75 -32.85
N THR A 152 6.01 15.17 -31.71
CA THR A 152 6.93 16.32 -31.57
C THR A 152 8.32 16.06 -32.14
N PHE A 153 8.80 14.82 -32.06
CA PHE A 153 10.08 14.39 -32.63
C PHE A 153 9.98 13.97 -34.10
N SER A 154 8.76 13.89 -34.66
CA SER A 154 8.59 13.72 -36.11
C SER A 154 9.09 14.96 -36.86
N ALA A 155 9.73 14.77 -38.03
CA ALA A 155 10.37 15.83 -38.80
C ALA A 155 9.42 16.96 -39.25
N SER A 156 8.10 16.74 -39.16
CA SER A 156 7.04 17.66 -39.54
C SER A 156 6.54 18.59 -38.43
N ALA A 157 6.92 18.39 -37.17
CA ALA A 157 6.39 19.19 -36.07
C ALA A 157 6.97 20.63 -36.07
N SER A 158 6.08 21.60 -36.24
CA SER A 158 6.38 23.03 -36.20
C SER A 158 6.47 23.56 -34.76
N ALA A 159 7.17 24.69 -34.57
CA ALA A 159 7.25 25.37 -33.27
C ALA A 159 5.86 25.83 -32.76
N VAL A 160 4.90 26.05 -33.66
CA VAL A 160 3.52 26.44 -33.34
C VAL A 160 2.77 25.27 -32.69
N GLU A 161 2.90 24.06 -33.23
CA GLU A 161 2.28 22.85 -32.66
C GLU A 161 2.85 22.51 -31.28
N LEU A 162 4.16 22.70 -31.10
CA LEU A 162 4.83 22.53 -29.81
C LEU A 162 4.28 23.51 -28.76
N ALA A 163 4.14 24.79 -29.11
CA ALA A 163 3.57 25.79 -28.21
C ALA A 163 2.08 25.55 -27.91
N ALA A 164 1.32 25.00 -28.87
CA ALA A 164 -0.07 24.60 -28.67
C ALA A 164 -0.18 23.42 -27.67
N PHE A 165 0.73 22.44 -27.76
CA PHE A 165 0.82 21.36 -26.79
C PHE A 165 1.17 21.89 -25.38
N HIS A 166 2.19 22.72 -25.26
CA HIS A 166 2.58 23.33 -23.98
C HIS A 166 1.40 24.04 -23.32
N ARG A 167 0.64 24.81 -24.10
CA ARG A 167 -0.58 25.48 -23.64
C ARG A 167 -1.68 24.49 -23.22
N ALA A 168 -1.86 23.40 -23.95
CA ALA A 168 -2.84 22.37 -23.62
C ALA A 168 -2.48 21.61 -22.32
N LEU A 169 -1.18 21.39 -22.08
CA LEU A 169 -0.65 20.75 -20.88
C LEU A 169 -0.88 21.59 -19.62
N HIS A 170 -0.84 22.92 -19.73
CA HIS A 170 -1.03 23.84 -18.59
C HIS A 170 -2.44 24.42 -18.45
N ARG A 171 -3.40 23.96 -19.25
CA ARG A 171 -4.80 24.37 -19.11
C ARG A 171 -5.34 23.97 -17.71
N PRO A 172 -6.26 24.73 -17.10
CA PRO A 172 -6.82 24.39 -15.77
C PRO A 172 -7.43 22.98 -15.68
N ASP A 173 -8.07 22.52 -16.76
CA ASP A 173 -8.64 21.17 -16.89
C ASP A 173 -7.74 20.22 -17.70
N SER A 174 -6.44 20.52 -17.75
CA SER A 174 -5.46 19.68 -18.44
C SER A 174 -5.37 18.31 -17.79
N PHE A 175 -4.93 17.33 -18.58
CA PHE A 175 -4.71 15.99 -18.05
C PHE A 175 -3.64 15.99 -16.95
N PHE A 176 -2.64 16.88 -17.03
CA PHE A 176 -1.65 17.09 -15.97
C PHE A 176 -2.29 17.58 -14.67
N ALA A 177 -3.14 18.61 -14.72
CA ALA A 177 -3.85 19.13 -13.55
C ALA A 177 -4.75 18.06 -12.90
N VAL A 178 -5.45 17.26 -13.72
CA VAL A 178 -6.27 16.13 -13.25
C VAL A 178 -5.42 15.07 -12.56
N THR A 179 -4.31 14.63 -13.17
CA THR A 179 -3.40 13.64 -12.58
C THR A 179 -2.79 14.15 -11.27
N ARG A 180 -2.35 15.41 -11.23
CA ARG A 180 -1.80 16.03 -10.00
C ARG A 180 -2.84 16.12 -8.89
N LYS A 181 -4.07 16.52 -9.22
CA LYS A 181 -5.18 16.59 -8.25
C LYS A 181 -5.47 15.20 -7.68
N GLN A 182 -5.59 14.19 -8.53
CA GLN A 182 -5.86 12.82 -8.09
C GLN A 182 -4.75 12.28 -7.18
N LEU A 183 -3.48 12.57 -7.48
CA LEU A 183 -2.37 12.20 -6.62
C LEU A 183 -2.47 12.88 -5.25
N THR A 184 -2.76 14.19 -5.24
CA THR A 184 -2.93 14.99 -4.03
C THR A 184 -4.08 14.48 -3.16
N ASP A 185 -5.18 14.04 -3.77
CA ASP A 185 -6.33 13.45 -3.09
C ASP A 185 -6.03 12.05 -2.54
N LEU A 186 -5.14 11.28 -3.19
CA LEU A 186 -4.80 9.91 -2.84
C LEU A 186 -3.77 9.83 -1.70
N ILE A 187 -2.74 10.66 -1.69
CA ILE A 187 -1.67 10.67 -0.66
C ILE A 187 -2.19 10.64 0.79
N PRO A 188 -3.15 11.51 1.20
CA PRO A 188 -3.62 11.52 2.59
C PRO A 188 -4.46 10.28 2.95
N LYS A 189 -4.90 9.50 1.96
CA LYS A 189 -5.69 8.27 2.17
C LYS A 189 -4.82 7.02 2.32
N VAL A 190 -3.55 7.07 1.90
CA VAL A 190 -2.60 5.98 2.10
C VAL A 190 -1.97 6.12 3.49
N PRO A 191 -2.03 5.09 4.36
CA PRO A 191 -1.42 5.16 5.67
C PRO A 191 0.10 5.36 5.58
N GLN A 192 0.57 6.48 6.11
CA GLN A 192 1.98 6.78 6.29
C GLN A 192 2.39 6.15 7.62
N VAL A 193 2.93 4.93 7.61
CA VAL A 193 3.39 4.22 8.82
C VAL A 193 4.90 4.27 8.94
#